data_AF-A0A6G7CH88-F1
#
_entry.id   AF-A0A6G7CH88-F1
#
_cell.length_a   1.000
_cell.length_b   1.000
_cell.length_c   1.000
_cell.angle_alpha   90.00
_cell.angle_beta   90.00
_cell.angle_gamma   90.00
#
_symmetry.space_group_name_H-M   'P 1'
#
loop_
_entity.id
_entity.type
_entity.pdbx_description
1 polymer ?
#
loop_
_entity_poly.entity_id
_entity_poly.type
_entity_poly.pdbx_seq_one_letter_code
_entity_poly.pdbx_strand_id
1 'polypeptide(L)'
;MGLVTSIERWEMPAAIGMATEGIRAKYNVGAGGGGFGAADFEIGAKLDGAKVLAAVERMSQTASHLADWTMFAYASPLWNSNENKTRLFESVLNDWVVRASEQGIMIQQRTHDKVKALIPIIAGGLALEQLGGAQTTAIEGKVKYTPTFTRAYLIHLLVESDCQDKSELSEGFKKKRIRYYQNHWSDWNQHVEAIRTLLISYDQAARKLFKKELENKNGAV
;
A
#
# COMPACT_ATOMS: atom_id res chain seq x y z
N MET A 1 -17.89 6.37 33.83
CA MET A 1 -16.79 6.83 32.97
C MET A 1 -16.62 5.81 31.86
N GLY A 2 -17.31 6.02 30.73
CA GLY A 2 -17.35 5.07 29.62
C GLY A 2 -16.02 5.03 28.88
N LEU A 3 -15.55 3.82 28.59
CA LEU A 3 -14.33 3.54 27.83
C LEU A 3 -14.52 4.00 26.38
N VAL A 4 -14.25 5.28 26.13
CA VAL A 4 -13.92 5.79 24.79
C VAL A 4 -12.51 5.30 24.51
N THR A 5 -12.37 4.22 23.73
CA THR A 5 -11.07 3.86 23.17
C THR A 5 -10.63 5.03 22.29
N SER A 6 -9.52 5.67 22.65
CA SER A 6 -9.08 6.94 22.06
C SER A 6 -8.50 6.74 20.64
N ILE A 7 -9.30 6.25 19.70
CA ILE A 7 -8.94 6.07 18.29
C ILE A 7 -8.49 7.39 17.66
N GLU A 8 -8.98 8.52 18.17
CA GLU A 8 -8.56 9.87 17.78
C GLU A 8 -7.06 10.13 17.98
N ARG A 9 -6.42 9.38 18.89
CA ARG A 9 -4.98 9.46 19.16
C ARG A 9 -4.18 8.42 18.40
N TRP A 10 -4.83 7.49 17.70
CA TRP A 10 -4.15 6.44 16.98
C TRP A 10 -3.68 6.95 15.63
N GLU A 11 -2.49 6.54 15.22
CA GLU A 11 -2.04 6.79 13.86
C GLU A 11 -2.89 6.00 12.87
N MET A 12 -3.10 6.57 11.67
CA MET A 12 -3.91 5.98 10.60
C MET A 12 -3.63 4.47 10.36
N PRO A 13 -2.35 4.00 10.29
CA PRO A 13 -2.06 2.58 10.11
C PRO A 13 -2.66 1.70 11.20
N ALA A 14 -2.49 2.09 12.47
CA ALA A 14 -2.99 1.33 13.63
C ALA A 14 -4.53 1.39 13.72
N ALA A 15 -5.11 2.55 13.45
CA ALA A 15 -6.56 2.75 13.43
C ALA A 15 -7.24 1.83 12.40
N ILE A 16 -6.71 1.76 11.19
CA ILE A 16 -7.28 0.95 10.12
C ILE A 16 -7.06 -0.52 10.38
N GLY A 17 -5.83 -0.94 10.69
CA GLY A 17 -5.53 -2.33 10.97
C GLY A 17 -6.46 -2.90 12.04
N MET A 18 -6.64 -2.18 13.15
CA MET A 18 -7.53 -2.59 14.23
C MET A 18 -9.02 -2.55 13.84
N ALA A 19 -9.44 -1.58 13.02
CA ALA A 19 -10.81 -1.52 12.53
C ALA A 19 -11.14 -2.70 11.59
N THR A 20 -10.15 -3.19 10.84
CA THR A 20 -10.34 -4.25 9.84
C THR A 20 -10.01 -5.66 10.35
N GLU A 21 -9.23 -5.80 11.43
CA GLU A 21 -8.89 -7.13 11.98
C GLU A 21 -10.14 -7.85 12.53
N GLY A 22 -11.18 -7.09 12.88
CA GLY A 22 -12.33 -7.59 13.60
C GLY A 22 -11.94 -8.15 14.97
N ILE A 23 -12.92 -8.33 15.85
CA ILE A 23 -12.72 -8.76 17.24
C ILE A 23 -12.34 -10.26 17.36
N ARG A 24 -11.80 -10.86 16.29
CA ARG A 24 -11.33 -12.26 16.31
C ARG A 24 -9.83 -12.40 16.59
N ALA A 25 -9.03 -11.34 16.46
CA ALA A 25 -7.59 -11.41 16.71
C ALA A 25 -7.24 -11.03 18.18
N LYS A 26 -7.11 -12.06 19.01
CA LYS A 26 -6.25 -12.13 20.22
C LYS A 26 -6.54 -11.26 21.46
N TYR A 27 -7.32 -10.18 21.42
CA TYR A 27 -7.64 -9.44 22.66
C TYR A 27 -8.72 -10.12 23.53
N ASN A 28 -9.39 -11.15 23.01
CA ASN A 28 -10.38 -11.98 23.73
C ASN A 28 -9.80 -13.24 24.39
N VAL A 29 -8.47 -13.46 24.36
CA VAL A 29 -7.85 -14.56 25.11
C VAL A 29 -7.74 -14.13 26.58
N GLY A 30 -8.88 -14.08 27.25
CA GLY A 30 -9.00 -13.67 28.66
C GLY A 30 -10.39 -13.14 29.02
N ALA A 31 -11.17 -12.64 28.07
CA ALA A 31 -12.55 -12.19 28.28
C ALA A 31 -13.57 -13.34 28.28
N GLY A 32 -13.13 -14.56 28.62
CA GLY A 32 -13.98 -15.73 28.87
C GLY A 32 -14.63 -15.70 30.26
N GLY A 33 -14.90 -14.52 30.80
CA GLY A 33 -15.58 -14.31 32.08
C GLY A 33 -16.70 -13.29 31.90
N GLY A 34 -17.94 -13.76 31.81
CA GLY A 34 -19.11 -12.94 31.53
C GLY A 34 -19.32 -11.81 32.55
N GLY A 35 -19.37 -10.58 32.06
CA GLY A 35 -19.74 -9.38 32.83
C GLY A 35 -20.02 -8.20 31.89
N PHE A 36 -20.97 -7.34 32.27
CA PHE A 36 -21.45 -6.19 31.47
C PHE A 36 -20.32 -5.29 30.93
N GLY A 37 -19.21 -5.13 31.65
CA GLY A 37 -18.06 -4.34 31.20
C GLY A 37 -17.29 -4.90 30.00
N ALA A 38 -17.29 -6.22 29.79
CA ALA A 38 -16.67 -6.83 28.61
C ALA A 38 -17.52 -6.58 27.34
N ALA A 39 -18.85 -6.57 27.50
CA ALA A 39 -19.77 -6.24 26.42
C ALA A 39 -19.69 -4.75 26.04
N ASP A 40 -19.62 -3.84 27.03
CA ASP A 40 -19.44 -2.40 26.77
C ASP A 40 -18.14 -2.10 26.04
N PHE A 41 -17.06 -2.80 26.38
CA PHE A 41 -15.77 -2.70 25.67
C PHE A 41 -15.87 -3.21 24.23
N GLU A 42 -16.56 -4.34 24.01
CA GLU A 42 -16.79 -4.88 22.66
C GLU A 42 -17.62 -3.93 21.80
N ILE A 43 -18.66 -3.32 22.37
CA ILE A 43 -19.49 -2.32 21.70
C ILE A 43 -18.68 -1.06 21.38
N GLY A 44 -17.88 -0.54 22.32
CA GLY A 44 -17.00 0.60 22.12
C GLY A 44 -16.00 0.38 20.98
N ALA A 45 -15.34 -0.78 20.96
CA ALA A 45 -14.40 -1.14 19.90
C ALA A 45 -15.07 -1.24 18.52
N LYS A 46 -16.30 -1.77 18.43
CA LYS A 46 -17.06 -1.80 17.17
C LYS A 46 -17.44 -0.40 16.69
N LEU A 47 -17.89 0.46 17.61
CA LEU A 47 -18.26 1.85 17.29
C LEU A 47 -17.06 2.64 16.80
N ASP A 48 -15.90 2.48 17.44
CA ASP A 48 -14.71 3.21 17.01
C ASP A 48 -14.13 2.65 15.71
N GLY A 49 -14.18 1.33 15.48
CA GLY A 49 -13.87 0.73 14.18
C GLY A 49 -14.79 1.26 13.07
N ALA A 50 -16.09 1.40 13.34
CA ALA A 50 -17.03 1.99 12.39
C ALA A 50 -16.72 3.45 12.06
N LYS A 51 -16.25 4.26 13.03
CA LYS A 51 -15.81 5.64 12.78
C LYS A 51 -14.63 5.71 11.83
N VAL A 52 -13.64 4.83 12.02
CA VAL A 52 -12.46 4.72 11.13
C VAL A 52 -12.89 4.39 9.71
N LEU A 53 -13.72 3.36 9.54
CA LEU A 53 -14.19 2.92 8.23
C LEU A 53 -15.03 4.00 7.55
N ALA A 54 -15.89 4.70 8.29
CA ALA A 54 -16.66 5.82 7.78
C ALA A 54 -15.76 7.00 7.35
N ALA A 55 -14.63 7.23 8.01
CA ALA A 55 -13.66 8.24 7.58
C ALA A 55 -12.98 7.84 6.26
N VAL A 56 -12.60 6.57 6.11
CA VAL A 56 -12.06 6.04 4.83
C VAL A 56 -13.11 6.12 3.71
N GLU A 57 -14.38 5.85 4.01
CA GLU A 57 -15.46 5.99 3.03
C GLU A 57 -15.62 7.45 2.56
N ARG A 58 -15.56 8.43 3.46
CA ARG A 58 -15.56 9.85 3.07
C ARG A 58 -14.33 10.26 2.27
N MET A 59 -13.15 9.75 2.63
CA MET A 59 -11.96 9.91 1.81
C MET A 59 -12.20 9.39 0.39
N SER A 60 -12.86 8.24 0.24
CA SER A 60 -13.11 7.66 -1.08
C SER A 60 -13.99 8.53 -1.98
N GLN A 61 -14.86 9.36 -1.40
CA GLN A 61 -15.72 10.30 -2.12
C GLN A 61 -14.95 11.50 -2.68
N THR A 62 -13.82 11.87 -2.07
CA THR A 62 -13.02 13.04 -2.48
C THR A 62 -11.74 12.65 -3.21
N ALA A 63 -11.08 11.58 -2.76
CA ALA A 63 -9.82 11.06 -3.27
C ALA A 63 -9.81 9.52 -3.17
N SER A 64 -10.47 8.87 -4.12
CA SER A 64 -10.60 7.40 -4.19
C SER A 64 -9.26 6.66 -4.14
N HIS A 65 -8.27 7.11 -4.91
CA HIS A 65 -6.93 6.51 -4.98
C HIS A 65 -6.21 6.52 -3.61
N LEU A 66 -6.44 7.54 -2.78
CA LEU A 66 -5.87 7.60 -1.42
C LEU A 66 -6.56 6.59 -0.50
N ALA A 67 -7.89 6.50 -0.56
CA ALA A 67 -8.64 5.51 0.20
C ALA A 67 -8.26 4.08 -0.21
N ASP A 68 -8.11 3.82 -1.51
CA ASP A 68 -7.70 2.53 -2.05
C ASP A 68 -6.25 2.18 -1.60
N TRP A 69 -5.31 3.14 -1.59
CA TRP A 69 -3.96 2.95 -1.03
C TRP A 69 -4.02 2.59 0.45
N THR A 70 -4.79 3.36 1.22
CA THR A 70 -4.94 3.19 2.66
C THR A 70 -5.50 1.81 3.03
N MET A 71 -6.51 1.34 2.30
CA MET A 71 -7.05 -0.02 2.45
C MET A 71 -6.09 -1.09 1.94
N PHE A 72 -5.28 -0.80 0.92
CA PHE A 72 -4.27 -1.72 0.43
C PHE A 72 -3.11 -1.92 1.41
N ALA A 73 -2.63 -0.84 2.01
CA ALA A 73 -1.43 -0.85 2.85
C ALA A 73 -1.71 -1.30 4.29
N TYR A 74 -2.88 -0.98 4.84
CA TYR A 74 -3.13 -1.10 6.27
C TYR A 74 -4.32 -1.97 6.66
N ALA A 75 -5.22 -2.29 5.72
CA ALA A 75 -6.33 -3.18 6.05
C ALA A 75 -5.81 -4.62 6.27
N SER A 76 -6.51 -5.34 7.13
CA SER A 76 -6.22 -6.74 7.43
C SER A 76 -6.36 -7.61 6.17
N PRO A 77 -5.67 -8.76 6.14
CA PRO A 77 -5.80 -9.69 5.02
C PRO A 77 -7.26 -10.01 4.73
N LEU A 78 -7.61 -10.11 3.44
CA LEU A 78 -8.95 -10.41 2.92
C LEU A 78 -10.00 -9.30 3.05
N TRP A 79 -9.69 -8.16 3.68
CA TRP A 79 -10.63 -7.04 3.79
C TRP A 79 -10.67 -6.18 2.52
N ASN A 80 -9.55 -6.09 1.80
CA ASN A 80 -9.48 -5.29 0.58
C ASN A 80 -9.92 -6.09 -0.64
N SER A 81 -10.96 -5.61 -1.34
CA SER A 81 -11.50 -6.26 -2.53
C SER A 81 -10.53 -6.21 -3.71
N ASN A 82 -10.73 -7.09 -4.69
CA ASN A 82 -9.89 -7.11 -5.88
C ASN A 82 -10.15 -5.90 -6.79
N GLU A 83 -11.37 -5.35 -6.75
CA GLU A 83 -11.74 -4.14 -7.48
C GLU A 83 -10.94 -2.93 -6.98
N ASN A 84 -10.84 -2.74 -5.66
CA ASN A 84 -10.07 -1.64 -5.06
C ASN A 84 -8.58 -1.73 -5.42
N LYS A 85 -8.01 -2.95 -5.41
CA LYS A 85 -6.62 -3.17 -5.83
C LYS A 85 -6.41 -2.77 -7.30
N THR A 86 -7.34 -3.15 -8.16
CA THR A 86 -7.28 -2.84 -9.59
C THR A 86 -7.34 -1.33 -9.81
N ARG A 87 -8.30 -0.64 -9.17
CA ARG A 87 -8.41 0.83 -9.24
C ARG A 87 -7.17 1.55 -8.71
N LEU A 88 -6.58 1.06 -7.62
CA LEU A 88 -5.34 1.61 -7.07
C LEU A 88 -4.22 1.50 -8.11
N PHE A 89 -4.00 0.31 -8.67
CA PHE A 89 -2.90 0.10 -9.61
C PHE A 89 -3.09 0.89 -10.91
N GLU A 90 -4.33 1.04 -11.38
CA GLU A 90 -4.66 1.92 -12.51
C GLU A 90 -4.40 3.40 -12.18
N SER A 91 -4.79 3.86 -10.99
CA SER A 91 -4.54 5.24 -10.56
C SER A 91 -3.04 5.54 -10.48
N VAL A 92 -2.27 4.63 -9.89
CA VAL A 92 -0.80 4.74 -9.80
C VAL A 92 -0.15 4.76 -11.18
N LEU A 93 -0.64 3.93 -12.11
CA LEU A 93 -0.14 3.89 -13.47
C LEU A 93 -0.42 5.21 -14.20
N ASN A 94 -1.65 5.71 -14.10
CA ASN A 94 -2.06 6.97 -14.73
C ASN A 94 -1.26 8.16 -14.18
N ASP A 95 -1.13 8.27 -12.86
CA ASP A 95 -0.37 9.35 -12.22
C ASP A 95 1.12 9.29 -12.54
N TRP A 96 1.69 8.09 -12.65
CA TRP A 96 3.05 7.91 -13.11
C TRP A 96 3.24 8.42 -14.55
N VAL A 97 2.30 8.11 -15.45
CA VAL A 97 2.31 8.62 -16.83
C VAL A 97 2.19 10.14 -16.87
N VAL A 98 1.24 10.70 -16.12
CA VAL A 98 1.02 12.16 -16.04
C VAL A 98 2.27 12.87 -15.55
N ARG A 99 2.89 12.40 -14.46
CA ARG A 99 4.13 12.99 -13.93
C ARG A 99 5.29 12.92 -14.92
N ALA A 100 5.42 11.83 -15.66
CA ALA A 100 6.43 11.73 -16.72
C ALA A 100 6.15 12.73 -17.85
N SER A 101 4.88 12.89 -18.23
CA SER A 101 4.48 13.86 -19.26
C SER A 101 4.71 15.30 -18.83
N GLU A 102 4.48 15.65 -17.56
CA GLU A 102 4.78 16.98 -16.99
C GLU A 102 6.27 17.31 -17.06
N GLN A 103 7.13 16.29 -17.04
CA GLN A 103 8.59 16.41 -17.22
C GLN A 103 9.01 16.42 -18.70
N GLY A 104 8.06 16.39 -19.64
CA GLY A 104 8.33 16.33 -21.07
C GLY A 104 8.78 14.95 -21.58
N ILE A 105 8.60 13.89 -20.80
CA ILE A 105 9.01 12.53 -21.15
C ILE A 105 7.82 11.76 -21.75
N MET A 106 7.97 11.32 -23.00
CA MET A 106 6.98 10.45 -23.66
C MET A 106 7.24 8.98 -23.31
N ILE A 107 6.25 8.34 -22.70
CA ILE A 107 6.31 6.90 -22.37
C ILE A 107 5.82 6.08 -23.56
N GLN A 108 6.63 5.11 -23.98
CA GLN A 108 6.25 4.16 -25.02
C GLN A 108 5.30 3.11 -24.45
N GLN A 109 4.34 2.63 -25.27
CA GLN A 109 3.38 1.59 -24.87
C GLN A 109 4.04 0.36 -24.25
N ARG A 110 5.15 -0.11 -24.85
CA ARG A 110 5.91 -1.25 -24.30
C ARG A 110 6.39 -1.01 -22.87
N THR A 111 6.84 0.21 -22.57
CA THR A 111 7.35 0.57 -21.23
C THR A 111 6.19 0.69 -20.26
N HIS A 112 5.08 1.28 -20.70
CA HIS A 112 3.85 1.36 -19.93
C HIS A 112 3.38 -0.04 -19.48
N ASP A 113 3.33 -1.01 -20.38
CA ASP A 113 2.85 -2.37 -20.06
C ASP A 113 3.79 -3.10 -19.10
N LYS A 114 5.11 -2.89 -19.22
CA LYS A 114 6.08 -3.41 -18.25
C LYS A 114 5.94 -2.78 -16.87
N VAL A 115 5.74 -1.47 -16.83
CA VAL A 115 5.57 -0.75 -15.57
C VAL A 115 4.28 -1.17 -14.87
N LYS A 116 3.20 -1.41 -15.62
CA LYS A 116 1.96 -1.99 -15.09
C LYS A 116 2.20 -3.31 -14.34
N ALA A 117 3.09 -4.17 -14.84
CA ALA A 117 3.44 -5.42 -14.17
C ALA A 117 4.28 -5.22 -12.89
N LEU A 118 5.03 -4.12 -12.78
CA LEU A 118 5.86 -3.81 -11.61
C LEU A 118 5.06 -3.21 -10.45
N ILE A 119 4.01 -2.43 -10.74
CA ILE A 119 3.25 -1.66 -9.74
C ILE A 119 2.78 -2.51 -8.55
N PRO A 120 2.15 -3.69 -8.72
CA PRO A 120 1.66 -4.48 -7.58
C PRO A 120 2.76 -4.87 -6.60
N ILE A 121 3.96 -5.17 -7.12
CA ILE A 121 5.11 -5.60 -6.32
C ILE A 121 5.75 -4.42 -5.61
N ILE A 122 5.85 -3.27 -6.27
CA ILE A 122 6.36 -2.04 -5.66
C ILE A 122 5.40 -1.58 -4.54
N ALA A 123 4.10 -1.56 -4.82
CA ALA A 123 3.08 -1.19 -3.85
C ALA A 123 3.05 -2.16 -2.66
N GLY A 124 3.08 -3.47 -2.91
CA GLY A 124 3.11 -4.49 -1.86
C GLY A 124 4.38 -4.41 -1.01
N GLY A 125 5.55 -4.20 -1.63
CA GLY A 125 6.80 -4.01 -0.91
C GLY A 125 6.77 -2.77 -0.01
N LEU A 126 6.28 -1.64 -0.53
CA LEU A 126 6.15 -0.42 0.27
C LEU A 126 5.14 -0.58 1.42
N ALA A 127 4.01 -1.25 1.20
CA ALA A 127 3.04 -1.53 2.25
C ALA A 127 3.66 -2.35 3.40
N LEU A 128 4.48 -3.36 3.07
CA LEU A 128 5.21 -4.13 4.07
C LEU A 128 6.23 -3.29 4.84
N GLU A 129 6.92 -2.36 4.18
CA GLU A 129 7.83 -1.42 4.85
C GLU A 129 7.09 -0.47 5.79
N GLN A 130 5.87 -0.06 5.44
CA GLN A 130 5.05 0.79 6.30
C GLN A 130 4.53 0.05 7.54
N LEU A 131 4.30 -1.27 7.44
CA LEU A 131 3.86 -2.11 8.57
C LEU A 131 5.01 -2.57 9.46
N GLY A 132 6.12 -3.01 8.87
CA GLY A 132 7.25 -3.65 9.56
C GLY A 132 8.46 -2.76 9.79
N GLY A 133 8.45 -1.53 9.27
CA GLY A 133 9.60 -0.64 9.25
C GLY A 133 10.55 -0.92 8.08
N ALA A 134 11.22 0.13 7.60
CA ALA A 134 12.20 0.02 6.52
C ALA A 134 13.42 -0.78 6.99
N GLN A 135 13.80 -1.80 6.22
CA GLN A 135 14.98 -2.61 6.53
C GLN A 135 16.25 -1.85 6.15
N THR A 136 17.21 -1.80 7.07
CA THR A 136 18.51 -1.17 6.84
C THR A 136 19.64 -2.10 7.24
N THR A 137 20.67 -2.18 6.42
CA THR A 137 21.90 -2.91 6.74
C THR A 137 23.03 -1.91 6.96
N ALA A 138 23.81 -2.09 8.03
CA ALA A 138 25.01 -1.31 8.27
C ALA A 138 26.18 -1.99 7.54
N ILE A 139 26.64 -1.39 6.45
CA ILE A 139 27.83 -1.85 5.72
C ILE A 139 28.86 -0.74 5.82
N GLU A 140 30.05 -1.06 6.37
CA GLU A 140 31.18 -0.11 6.50
C GLU A 140 30.81 1.20 7.22
N GLY A 141 30.00 1.11 8.28
CA GLY A 141 29.57 2.27 9.06
C GLY A 141 28.53 3.16 8.38
N LYS A 142 28.05 2.80 7.17
CA LYS A 142 26.94 3.48 6.49
C LYS A 142 25.68 2.64 6.57
N VAL A 143 24.60 3.26 7.03
CA VAL A 143 23.26 2.66 7.02
C VAL A 143 22.73 2.69 5.59
N LYS A 144 22.57 1.51 4.98
CA LYS A 144 22.04 1.36 3.64
C LYS A 144 20.64 0.75 3.68
N TYR A 145 19.69 1.43 3.04
CA TYR A 145 18.34 0.91 2.87
C TYR A 145 18.36 -0.38 2.04
N THR A 146 17.60 -1.37 2.51
CA THR A 146 17.44 -2.67 1.87
C THR A 146 15.96 -2.84 1.50
N PRO A 147 15.59 -2.70 0.22
CA PRO A 147 14.19 -2.83 -0.20
C PRO A 147 13.67 -4.25 0.03
N THR A 148 12.36 -4.38 0.27
CA THR A 148 11.70 -5.69 0.50
C THR A 148 11.84 -6.65 -0.68
N PHE A 149 11.94 -6.13 -1.91
CA PHE A 149 12.17 -6.90 -3.12
C PHE A 149 13.59 -6.68 -3.65
N THR A 150 14.18 -7.75 -4.22
CA THR A 150 15.51 -7.66 -4.82
C THR A 150 15.44 -7.19 -6.27
N ARG A 151 16.52 -6.55 -6.76
CA ARG A 151 16.71 -6.25 -8.20
C ARG A 151 16.50 -7.49 -9.07
N ALA A 152 17.00 -8.65 -8.64
CA ALA A 152 16.85 -9.90 -9.38
C ALA A 152 15.37 -10.26 -9.57
N TYR A 153 14.56 -10.12 -8.52
CA TYR A 153 13.13 -10.39 -8.56
C TYR A 153 12.39 -9.47 -9.54
N LEU A 154 12.68 -8.16 -9.52
CA LEU A 154 12.09 -7.21 -10.47
C LEU A 154 12.48 -7.52 -11.92
N ILE A 155 13.73 -7.92 -12.16
CA ILE A 155 14.16 -8.36 -13.48
C ILE A 155 13.38 -9.60 -13.93
N HIS A 156 13.17 -10.58 -13.04
CA HIS A 156 12.37 -11.75 -13.36
C HIS A 156 10.95 -11.40 -13.78
N LEU A 157 10.29 -10.46 -13.09
CA LEU A 157 8.95 -9.99 -13.45
C LEU A 157 8.90 -9.34 -14.84
N LEU A 158 9.89 -8.51 -15.16
CA LEU A 158 10.01 -7.90 -16.49
C LEU A 158 10.20 -8.95 -17.59
N VAL A 159 10.99 -9.99 -17.30
CA VAL A 159 11.21 -11.12 -18.21
C VAL A 159 9.93 -11.95 -18.38
N GLU A 160 9.18 -12.21 -17.31
CA GLU A 160 7.90 -12.91 -17.39
C GLU A 160 6.89 -12.15 -18.23
N SER A 161 6.79 -10.83 -18.04
CA SER A 161 5.98 -9.97 -18.90
C SER A 161 6.43 -10.04 -20.37
N ASP A 162 7.73 -10.05 -20.66
CA ASP A 162 8.23 -10.24 -22.04
C ASP A 162 7.87 -11.61 -22.63
N CYS A 163 7.91 -12.66 -21.82
CA CYS A 163 7.56 -14.00 -22.26
C CYS A 163 6.08 -14.09 -22.60
N GLN A 164 5.21 -13.45 -21.82
CA GLN A 164 3.77 -13.38 -22.08
C GLN A 164 3.48 -12.60 -23.35
N ASP A 165 4.03 -11.39 -23.49
CA ASP A 165 3.80 -10.52 -24.66
C ASP A 165 4.27 -11.14 -25.97
N LYS A 166 5.37 -11.91 -25.93
CA LYS A 166 5.93 -12.58 -27.11
C LYS A 166 5.48 -14.03 -27.28
N SER A 167 4.70 -14.56 -26.33
CA SER A 167 4.33 -15.98 -26.26
C SER A 167 5.55 -16.90 -26.41
N GLU A 168 6.71 -16.49 -25.87
CA GLU A 168 7.97 -17.21 -25.98
C GLU A 168 8.50 -17.57 -24.59
N LEU A 169 8.43 -18.86 -24.24
CA LEU A 169 8.82 -19.38 -22.92
C LEU A 169 10.19 -20.07 -22.92
N SER A 170 10.95 -19.94 -24.01
CA SER A 170 12.23 -20.63 -24.17
C SER A 170 13.26 -20.13 -23.15
N GLU A 171 14.06 -21.05 -22.59
CA GLU A 171 15.14 -20.69 -21.67
C GLU A 171 16.19 -19.78 -22.32
N GLY A 172 16.41 -19.93 -23.63
CA GLY A 172 17.26 -19.04 -24.41
C GLY A 172 16.75 -17.60 -24.42
N PHE A 173 15.45 -17.40 -24.65
CA PHE A 173 14.82 -16.08 -24.63
C PHE A 173 14.89 -15.45 -23.24
N LYS A 174 14.53 -16.20 -22.18
CA LYS A 174 14.61 -15.72 -20.80
C LYS A 174 16.02 -15.25 -20.44
N LYS A 175 17.06 -16.05 -20.72
CA LYS A 175 18.45 -15.67 -20.45
C LYS A 175 18.87 -14.40 -21.20
N LYS A 176 18.43 -14.23 -22.45
CA LYS A 176 18.69 -13.02 -23.23
C LYS A 176 18.01 -11.79 -22.62
N ARG A 177 16.76 -11.92 -22.18
CA ARG A 177 16.01 -10.83 -21.52
C ARG A 177 16.57 -10.49 -20.15
N ILE A 178 16.96 -11.47 -19.35
CA ILE A 178 17.64 -11.25 -18.07
C ILE A 178 18.91 -10.40 -18.30
N ARG A 179 19.76 -10.77 -19.26
CA ARG A 179 20.98 -10.02 -19.57
C ARG A 179 20.65 -8.59 -20.04
N TYR A 180 19.61 -8.43 -20.86
CA TYR A 180 19.15 -7.11 -21.31
C TYR A 180 18.79 -6.20 -20.13
N TYR A 181 17.92 -6.66 -19.21
CA TYR A 181 17.50 -5.87 -18.06
C TYR A 181 18.62 -5.65 -17.03
N GLN A 182 19.55 -6.61 -16.89
CA GLN A 182 20.74 -6.41 -16.08
C GLN A 182 21.59 -5.24 -16.63
N ASN A 183 21.79 -5.17 -17.94
CA ASN A 183 22.60 -4.12 -18.56
C ASN A 183 21.92 -2.73 -18.57
N HIS A 184 20.59 -2.68 -18.62
CA HIS A 184 19.82 -1.43 -18.69
C HIS A 184 19.08 -1.13 -17.38
N TRP A 185 19.54 -1.70 -16.25
CA TRP A 185 18.81 -1.58 -14.99
C TRP A 185 18.69 -0.15 -14.49
N SER A 186 19.69 0.71 -14.76
CA SER A 186 19.65 2.12 -14.37
C SER A 186 18.36 2.81 -14.80
N ASP A 187 17.92 2.53 -16.02
CA ASP A 187 16.77 3.19 -16.64
C ASP A 187 15.48 2.66 -16.03
N TRP A 188 15.38 1.35 -15.84
CA TRP A 188 14.24 0.71 -15.17
C TRP A 188 14.13 1.10 -13.69
N ASN A 189 15.27 1.27 -13.01
CA ASN A 189 15.30 1.68 -11.61
C ASN A 189 14.70 3.07 -11.42
N GLN A 190 14.82 3.97 -12.40
CA GLN A 190 14.20 5.30 -12.33
C GLN A 190 12.67 5.19 -12.30
N HIS A 191 12.08 4.27 -13.08
CA HIS A 191 10.63 4.02 -13.03
C HIS A 191 10.19 3.43 -11.69
N VAL A 192 10.98 2.50 -11.14
CA VAL A 192 10.72 1.90 -9.82
C VAL A 192 10.72 2.98 -8.72
N GLU A 193 11.75 3.83 -8.68
CA GLU A 193 11.84 4.91 -7.69
C GLU A 193 10.78 5.99 -7.89
N ALA A 194 10.40 6.29 -9.14
CA ALA A 194 9.31 7.23 -9.42
C ALA A 194 7.97 6.74 -8.85
N ILE A 195 7.65 5.45 -9.05
CA ILE A 195 6.44 4.84 -8.47
C ILE A 195 6.53 4.82 -6.95
N ARG A 196 7.68 4.46 -6.38
CA ARG A 196 7.87 4.45 -4.93
C ARG A 196 7.63 5.84 -4.33
N THR A 197 8.18 6.87 -4.96
CA THR A 197 7.99 8.27 -4.57
C THR A 197 6.53 8.71 -4.69
N LEU A 198 5.84 8.29 -5.75
CA LEU A 198 4.40 8.52 -5.93
C LEU A 198 3.59 7.90 -4.80
N LEU A 199 3.82 6.63 -4.46
CA LEU A 199 3.11 5.95 -3.38
C LEU A 199 3.42 6.53 -1.99
N ILE A 200 4.65 6.97 -1.74
CA ILE A 200 4.98 7.71 -0.51
C ILE A 200 4.18 9.03 -0.45
N SER A 201 4.03 9.73 -1.57
CA SER A 201 3.22 10.94 -1.61
C SER A 201 1.73 10.66 -1.39
N TYR A 202 1.21 9.54 -1.89
CA TYR A 202 -0.13 9.06 -1.59
C TYR A 202 -0.28 8.81 -0.09
N ASP A 203 0.66 8.09 0.53
CA ASP A 203 0.59 7.78 1.95
C ASP A 203 0.53 9.04 2.83
N GLN A 204 1.40 10.01 2.54
CA GLN A 204 1.43 11.29 3.26
C GLN A 204 0.13 12.08 3.07
N ALA A 205 -0.42 12.12 1.85
CA ALA A 205 -1.68 12.79 1.56
C ALA A 205 -2.86 12.08 2.26
N ALA A 206 -2.88 10.75 2.22
CA ALA A 206 -3.89 9.93 2.85
C ALA A 206 -3.92 10.14 4.37
N ARG A 207 -2.76 10.14 5.04
CA ARG A 207 -2.66 10.42 6.49
C ARG A 207 -3.23 11.79 6.87
N LYS A 208 -2.92 12.82 6.07
CA LYS A 208 -3.44 14.18 6.30
C LYS A 208 -4.96 14.24 6.10
N LEU A 209 -5.45 13.64 5.02
CA LEU A 209 -6.88 13.64 4.71
C LEU A 209 -7.68 12.81 5.73
N PHE A 210 -7.18 11.63 6.11
CA PHE A 210 -7.78 10.78 7.13
C PHE A 210 -7.94 11.49 8.47
N LYS A 211 -6.88 12.18 8.93
CA LYS A 211 -6.93 12.97 10.17
C LYS A 211 -8.00 14.07 10.11
N LYS A 212 -8.07 14.80 8.99
CA LYS A 212 -9.10 15.81 8.76
C LYS A 212 -10.51 15.21 8.79
N GLU A 213 -10.71 14.06 8.13
CA GLU A 213 -12.01 13.38 8.08
C GLU A 213 -12.44 12.80 9.44
N LEU A 214 -11.50 12.42 10.31
CA LEU A 214 -11.78 12.04 11.69
C LEU A 214 -12.18 13.26 12.55
N GLU A 215 -11.45 14.37 12.44
CA GLU A 215 -11.68 15.59 13.24
C GLU A 215 -13.01 16.28 12.91
N ASN A 216 -13.41 16.30 11.62
CA ASN A 216 -14.61 16.98 11.13
C ASN A 216 -15.94 16.53 11.78
N LYS A 217 -15.97 15.42 12.55
CA LYS A 217 -17.15 14.99 13.30
C LYS A 217 -16.99 14.91 14.81
N ASN A 218 -15.79 15.08 15.36
CA ASN A 218 -15.64 15.20 16.81
C ASN A 218 -16.00 16.60 17.33
N GLY A 219 -16.11 17.58 16.43
CA GLY A 219 -16.58 18.94 16.72
C GLY A 219 -18.03 19.25 16.32
N ALA A 220 -18.76 18.29 15.76
CA ALA A 220 -20.18 18.46 15.44
C ALA A 220 -21.05 17.91 16.58
N VAL A 221 -21.16 18.71 17.64
CA VAL A 221 -22.20 18.60 18.68
C VAL A 221 -23.51 19.15 18.12
#